data_AF-A0A8J1Z8N4-F1
#
_entry.id   AF-A0A8J1Z8N4-F1
#
_cell.length_a   1.000
_cell.length_b   1.000
_cell.length_c   1.000
_cell.angle_alpha   90.00
_cell.angle_beta   90.00
_cell.angle_gamma   90.00
#
_symmetry.space_group_name_H-M   'P 1'
#
loop_
_entity.id
_entity.type
_entity.pdbx_description
1 polymer ?
#
loop_
_entity_poly.entity_id
_entity_poly.type
_entity_poly.pdbx_seq_one_letter_code
_entity_poly.pdbx_strand_id
1 'polypeptide(L)'
;MSDDLKKERSRLLNKQKEERTGIEKQLKKAKGAMKEKFEKELEQLEAKHAEEMQALEAGATGTSSNSASTSSDQGGKKGKEKAFKIFKDAQWDAYSKTELAEACQERGLGKKGGKEELIMKLISFHQEQRKKLEANPELAKIAEEEANKKGGRDEEKDQDDSDDNESADEEDSEDSDEDEDAKEILNVSPEEAEKQFKREQHVRKALRHVLLKTGPCSLEEIPKVLESVVKGFTPEILGYTSLRKFAKNQPKKFMRFDKKENMCHPPKE
;
A
#
# COMPACT_ATOMS: atom_id res chain seq x y z
N MET A 1 -27.39 11.10 18.02
CA MET A 1 -27.86 10.57 16.72
C MET A 1 -28.51 9.22 16.96
N SER A 2 -29.83 9.13 16.80
CA SER A 2 -30.60 7.89 17.01
C SER A 2 -30.17 6.80 16.03
N ASP A 3 -30.12 5.54 16.47
CA ASP A 3 -29.73 4.41 15.61
C ASP A 3 -30.67 4.22 14.41
N ASP A 4 -31.91 4.73 14.50
CA ASP A 4 -32.85 4.79 13.38
C ASP A 4 -32.36 5.69 12.23
N LEU A 5 -31.76 6.85 12.51
CA LEU A 5 -31.20 7.75 11.48
C LEU A 5 -30.03 7.11 10.75
N LYS A 6 -29.20 6.33 11.47
CA LYS A 6 -28.09 5.58 10.84
C LYS A 6 -28.62 4.48 9.93
N LYS A 7 -29.68 3.79 10.35
CA LYS A 7 -30.34 2.75 9.56
C LYS A 7 -31.02 3.32 8.32
N GLU A 8 -31.66 4.47 8.45
CA GLU A 8 -32.28 5.22 7.35
C GLU A 8 -31.25 5.70 6.34
N ARG A 9 -30.16 6.33 6.81
CA ARG A 9 -29.00 6.71 5.97
C ARG A 9 -28.42 5.51 5.22
N SER A 10 -28.25 4.37 5.90
CA SER A 10 -27.73 3.15 5.27
C SER A 10 -28.67 2.59 4.21
N ARG A 11 -29.99 2.63 4.43
CA ARG A 11 -30.98 2.21 3.43
C ARG A 11 -30.95 3.13 2.22
N LEU A 12 -30.87 4.44 2.46
CA LEU A 12 -30.82 5.43 1.40
C LEU A 12 -29.57 5.24 0.54
N LEU A 13 -28.39 5.13 1.14
CA LEU A 13 -27.13 4.91 0.39
C LEU A 13 -27.15 3.64 -0.46
N ASN A 14 -27.76 2.56 0.03
CA ASN A 14 -27.90 1.33 -0.74
C ASN A 14 -28.84 1.52 -1.95
N LYS A 15 -29.98 2.20 -1.74
CA LYS A 15 -30.92 2.54 -2.82
C LYS A 15 -30.25 3.42 -3.88
N GLN A 16 -29.53 4.45 -3.44
CA GLN A 16 -28.79 5.36 -4.33
C GLN A 16 -27.74 4.63 -5.18
N LYS A 17 -27.03 3.67 -4.57
CA LYS A 17 -26.06 2.83 -5.26
C LYS A 17 -26.72 1.95 -6.32
N GLU A 18 -27.86 1.32 -6.02
CA GLU A 18 -28.60 0.49 -6.97
C GLU A 18 -29.07 1.31 -8.19
N GLU A 19 -29.64 2.50 -7.94
CA GLU A 19 -30.11 3.41 -8.99
C GLU A 19 -28.97 3.89 -9.91
N ARG A 20 -27.83 4.32 -9.35
CA ARG A 20 -26.64 4.73 -10.16
C ARG A 20 -26.13 3.59 -11.01
N THR A 21 -25.97 2.39 -10.44
CA THR A 21 -25.49 1.23 -11.22
C THR A 21 -26.47 0.80 -12.31
N GLY A 22 -27.77 1.05 -12.15
CA GLY A 22 -28.79 0.83 -13.17
C GLY A 22 -28.59 1.75 -14.37
N ILE A 23 -28.47 3.06 -14.13
CA ILE A 23 -28.28 4.07 -15.18
C ILE A 23 -26.91 3.91 -15.85
N GLU A 24 -25.84 3.63 -15.11
CA GLU A 24 -24.51 3.38 -15.69
C GLU A 24 -24.50 2.18 -16.65
N LYS A 25 -25.27 1.12 -16.35
CA LYS A 25 -25.42 -0.02 -17.25
C LYS A 25 -26.19 0.36 -18.52
N GLN A 26 -27.18 1.26 -18.42
CA GLN A 26 -27.92 1.77 -19.57
C GLN A 26 -27.03 2.70 -20.41
N LEU A 27 -26.24 3.56 -19.79
CA LEU A 27 -25.26 4.45 -20.42
C LEU A 27 -24.20 3.67 -21.20
N LYS A 28 -23.68 2.56 -20.64
CA LYS A 28 -22.75 1.67 -21.34
C LYS A 28 -23.34 1.01 -22.59
N LYS A 29 -24.65 0.77 -22.61
CA LYS A 29 -25.36 0.15 -23.74
C LYS A 29 -25.88 1.18 -24.75
N ALA A 30 -26.07 2.42 -24.32
CA ALA A 30 -26.60 3.50 -25.14
C ALA A 30 -25.53 4.13 -26.03
N LYS A 31 -25.96 4.62 -27.20
CA LYS A 31 -25.11 5.36 -28.15
C LYS A 31 -25.85 6.60 -28.65
N GLY A 32 -25.11 7.63 -29.06
CA GLY A 32 -25.66 8.86 -29.60
C GLY A 32 -26.59 9.60 -28.63
N ALA A 33 -27.73 10.09 -29.12
CA ALA A 33 -28.68 10.89 -28.32
C ALA A 33 -29.25 10.16 -27.09
N MET A 34 -29.26 8.81 -27.07
CA MET A 34 -29.66 8.05 -25.88
C MET A 34 -28.60 8.10 -24.78
N LYS A 35 -27.31 8.19 -25.15
CA LYS A 35 -26.21 8.31 -24.18
C LYS A 35 -26.28 9.65 -23.44
N GLU A 36 -26.51 10.74 -24.19
CA GLU A 36 -26.67 12.08 -23.62
C GLU A 36 -27.88 12.17 -22.68
N LYS A 37 -29.00 11.49 -23.02
CA LYS A 37 -30.16 11.38 -22.11
C LYS A 37 -29.81 10.66 -20.80
N PHE A 38 -29.09 9.54 -20.86
CA PHE A 38 -28.70 8.81 -19.64
C PHE A 38 -27.61 9.53 -18.84
N GLU A 39 -26.70 10.26 -19.48
CA GLU A 39 -25.72 11.12 -18.82
C GLU A 39 -26.44 12.23 -18.04
N LYS A 40 -27.42 12.90 -18.66
CA LYS A 40 -28.24 13.92 -17.99
C LYS A 40 -29.13 13.34 -16.89
N GLU A 41 -29.66 12.14 -17.08
CA GLU A 41 -30.46 11.45 -16.07
C GLU A 41 -29.60 11.05 -14.86
N LEU A 42 -28.35 10.62 -15.09
CA LEU A 42 -27.38 10.31 -14.03
C LEU A 42 -27.04 11.57 -13.22
N GLU A 43 -26.78 12.70 -13.88
CA GLU A 43 -26.50 13.98 -13.23
C GLU A 43 -27.68 14.47 -12.37
N GLN A 44 -28.91 14.38 -12.91
CA GLN A 44 -30.13 14.72 -12.14
C GLN A 44 -30.36 13.80 -10.95
N LEU A 45 -30.05 12.51 -11.11
CA LEU A 45 -30.16 11.53 -10.04
C LEU A 45 -29.14 11.82 -8.93
N GLU A 46 -27.91 12.17 -9.28
CA GLU A 46 -26.87 12.55 -8.33
C GLU A 46 -27.20 13.84 -7.58
N ALA A 47 -27.78 14.84 -8.26
CA ALA A 47 -28.27 16.05 -7.61
C ALA A 47 -29.38 15.75 -6.58
N LYS A 48 -30.37 14.92 -6.96
CA LYS A 48 -31.43 14.48 -6.04
C LYS A 48 -30.88 13.71 -4.84
N HIS A 49 -29.91 12.83 -5.07
CA HIS A 49 -29.27 12.05 -4.02
C HIS A 49 -28.52 12.92 -3.02
N ALA A 50 -27.85 13.97 -3.51
CA ALA A 50 -27.19 14.95 -2.66
C ALA A 50 -28.20 15.76 -1.83
N GLU A 51 -29.30 16.21 -2.43
CA GLU A 51 -30.38 16.93 -1.74
C GLU A 51 -31.05 16.05 -0.65
N GLU A 52 -31.33 14.78 -0.94
CA GLU A 52 -31.97 13.85 0.00
C GLU A 52 -31.04 13.52 1.19
N MET A 53 -29.73 13.40 0.94
CA MET A 53 -28.73 13.25 2.00
C MET A 53 -28.60 14.51 2.85
N GLN A 54 -28.63 15.68 2.22
CA GLN A 54 -28.60 16.96 2.92
C GLN A 54 -29.86 17.17 3.77
N ALA A 55 -31.04 16.77 3.28
CA ALA A 55 -32.30 16.83 4.01
C ALA A 55 -32.30 15.91 5.25
N LEU A 56 -31.75 14.69 5.14
CA LEU A 56 -31.59 13.78 6.28
C LEU A 56 -30.60 14.32 7.32
N GLU A 57 -29.51 14.97 6.89
CA GLU A 57 -28.54 15.59 7.80
C GLU A 57 -29.09 16.87 8.47
N ALA A 58 -29.90 17.66 7.74
CA ALA A 58 -30.63 18.81 8.28
C ALA A 58 -31.72 18.38 9.29
N GLY A 59 -32.44 17.29 9.02
CA GLY A 59 -33.41 16.71 9.97
C GLY A 59 -32.77 16.14 11.24
N ALA A 60 -31.51 15.72 11.17
CA ALA A 60 -30.74 15.25 12.32
C ALA A 60 -30.21 16.40 13.21
N THR A 61 -30.22 17.63 12.72
CA THR A 61 -29.80 18.86 13.41
C THR A 61 -31.01 19.72 13.81
N GLY A 62 -32.04 19.11 14.38
CA GLY A 62 -32.97 19.78 15.30
C GLY A 62 -33.72 21.00 14.75
N THR A 63 -34.84 20.75 14.07
CA THR A 63 -35.98 21.66 14.11
C THR A 63 -36.54 21.66 15.54
N SER A 64 -36.04 22.56 16.37
CA SER A 64 -36.75 23.04 17.56
C SER A 64 -36.71 24.56 17.53
N SER A 65 -37.71 25.16 16.91
CA SER A 65 -38.03 26.57 17.08
C SER A 65 -39.23 26.69 18.02
N ASN A 66 -39.05 27.56 19.03
CA ASN A 66 -39.97 28.03 20.08
C ASN A 66 -40.17 27.14 21.32
N SER A 67 -39.39 27.39 22.37
CA SER A 67 -39.79 28.32 23.45
C SER A 67 -38.67 28.47 24.50
N ALA A 68 -38.65 29.63 25.14
CA ALA A 68 -37.63 30.09 26.07
C ALA A 68 -37.47 29.21 27.31
N SER A 69 -36.23 28.99 27.76
CA SER A 69 -35.78 29.30 29.13
C SER A 69 -34.33 28.87 29.36
N THR A 70 -33.61 29.79 29.99
CA THR A 70 -32.39 29.65 30.76
C THR A 70 -32.31 28.39 31.63
N SER A 71 -31.24 27.61 31.48
CA SER A 71 -30.39 27.16 32.59
C SER A 71 -29.20 26.34 32.08
N SER A 72 -28.03 26.73 32.57
CA SER A 72 -26.78 25.96 32.64
C SER A 72 -26.97 24.48 32.99
N ASP A 73 -26.24 23.58 32.31
CA ASP A 73 -25.46 22.56 33.01
C ASP A 73 -24.35 21.96 32.12
N GLN A 74 -23.14 21.91 32.66
CA GLN A 74 -21.97 21.27 32.07
C GLN A 74 -22.12 19.75 32.12
N GLY A 75 -21.90 19.08 30.99
CA GLY A 75 -21.94 17.62 30.93
C GLY A 75 -20.87 17.04 30.02
N GLY A 76 -19.60 17.31 30.32
CA GLY A 76 -18.46 16.70 29.64
C GLY A 76 -18.46 15.18 29.80
N LYS A 77 -18.72 14.46 28.70
CA LYS A 77 -18.32 13.04 28.60
C LYS A 77 -16.88 12.99 28.11
N LYS A 78 -15.96 12.91 29.07
CA LYS A 78 -14.60 12.41 28.91
C LYS A 78 -14.64 10.98 28.35
N GLY A 79 -14.75 10.85 27.03
CA GLY A 79 -14.26 9.66 26.35
C GLY A 79 -12.75 9.74 26.45
N LYS A 80 -12.13 8.82 27.20
CA LYS A 80 -10.67 8.66 27.23
C LYS A 80 -10.18 8.69 25.78
N GLU A 81 -9.49 9.75 25.38
CA GLU A 81 -8.78 9.80 24.11
C GLU A 81 -7.85 8.60 24.12
N LYS A 82 -8.24 7.54 23.42
CA LYS A 82 -7.34 6.41 23.20
C LYS A 82 -6.16 7.02 22.47
N ALA A 83 -4.98 6.93 23.09
CA ALA A 83 -3.72 7.38 22.50
C ALA A 83 -3.73 7.04 21.01
N PHE A 84 -3.53 8.06 20.18
CA PHE A 84 -3.59 7.94 18.74
C PHE A 84 -2.47 7.00 18.30
N LYS A 85 -2.78 5.70 18.17
CA LYS A 85 -1.83 4.70 17.74
C LYS A 85 -1.56 4.89 16.26
N ILE A 86 -0.31 5.13 15.92
CA ILE A 86 0.13 5.26 14.54
C ILE A 86 0.48 3.88 14.03
N PHE A 87 -0.18 3.48 12.95
CA PHE A 87 0.08 2.20 12.31
C PHE A 87 1.01 2.43 11.12
N LYS A 88 2.02 1.59 10.96
CA LYS A 88 2.91 1.64 9.79
C LYS A 88 2.16 1.18 8.53
N ASP A 89 2.46 1.83 7.41
CA ASP A 89 2.01 1.36 6.09
C ASP A 89 2.56 -0.05 5.84
N ALA A 90 1.69 -0.97 5.44
CA ALA A 90 2.06 -2.34 5.07
C ALA A 90 1.58 -2.65 3.65
N GLN A 91 2.23 -3.61 2.98
CA GLN A 91 1.76 -4.14 1.69
C GLN A 91 0.55 -5.07 1.92
N TRP A 92 -0.64 -4.49 1.98
CA TRP A 92 -1.89 -5.21 2.28
C TRP A 92 -2.24 -6.30 1.25
N ASP A 93 -1.75 -6.21 0.02
CA ASP A 93 -2.04 -7.17 -1.05
C ASP A 93 -1.53 -8.58 -0.76
N ALA A 94 -0.43 -8.68 0.00
CA ALA A 94 0.17 -9.96 0.40
C ALA A 94 -0.63 -10.68 1.49
N TYR A 95 -1.52 -9.97 2.19
CA TYR A 95 -2.25 -10.51 3.33
C TYR A 95 -3.43 -11.36 2.86
N SER A 96 -3.72 -12.40 3.63
CA SER A 96 -4.93 -13.20 3.48
C SER A 96 -6.16 -12.40 3.92
N LYS A 97 -7.35 -12.85 3.48
CA LYS A 97 -8.62 -12.19 3.85
C LYS A 97 -8.83 -12.15 5.37
N THR A 98 -8.39 -13.20 6.08
CA THR A 98 -8.50 -13.31 7.54
C THR A 98 -7.60 -12.28 8.24
N GLU A 99 -6.34 -12.18 7.83
CA GLU A 99 -5.40 -11.21 8.41
C GLU A 99 -5.84 -9.77 8.12
N LEU A 100 -6.40 -9.50 6.93
CA LEU A 100 -6.97 -8.19 6.60
C LEU A 100 -8.18 -7.84 7.47
N ALA A 101 -9.03 -8.82 7.80
CA ALA A 101 -10.18 -8.61 8.67
C ALA A 101 -9.75 -8.36 10.13
N GLU A 102 -8.70 -9.04 10.60
CA GLU A 102 -8.09 -8.78 11.90
C GLU A 102 -7.44 -7.41 11.97
N ALA A 103 -6.63 -7.05 10.96
CA ALA A 103 -6.03 -5.72 10.84
C ALA A 103 -7.09 -4.60 10.83
N CYS A 104 -8.22 -4.82 10.16
CA CYS A 104 -9.37 -3.92 10.21
C CYS A 104 -9.92 -3.81 11.64
N GLN A 105 -10.15 -4.93 12.34
CA GLN A 105 -10.69 -4.93 13.70
C GLN A 105 -9.78 -4.21 14.70
N GLU A 106 -8.46 -4.44 14.64
CA GLU A 106 -7.48 -3.76 15.50
C GLU A 106 -7.56 -2.23 15.38
N ARG A 107 -7.88 -1.75 14.18
CA ARG A 107 -8.03 -0.33 13.83
C ARG A 107 -9.46 0.19 14.06
N GLY A 108 -10.36 -0.65 14.57
CA GLY A 108 -11.78 -0.30 14.79
C GLY A 108 -12.62 -0.25 13.51
N LEU A 109 -12.11 -0.78 12.39
CA LEU A 109 -12.81 -0.90 11.12
C LEU A 109 -13.66 -2.18 11.10
N GLY A 110 -14.75 -2.17 10.33
CA GLY A 110 -15.63 -3.33 10.21
C GLY A 110 -15.01 -4.48 9.41
N LYS A 111 -15.02 -5.70 9.97
CA LYS A 111 -14.50 -6.96 9.38
C LYS A 111 -15.21 -7.47 8.11
N LYS A 112 -16.37 -6.91 7.77
CA LYS A 112 -17.20 -7.40 6.67
C LYS A 112 -16.67 -6.87 5.33
N GLY A 113 -16.56 -7.77 4.34
CA GLY A 113 -16.26 -7.41 2.97
C GLY A 113 -15.46 -8.49 2.21
N GLY A 114 -15.25 -8.24 0.92
CA GLY A 114 -14.27 -8.96 0.09
C GLY A 114 -12.82 -8.58 0.46
N LYS A 115 -11.83 -9.31 -0.08
CA LYS A 115 -10.40 -9.01 0.14
C LYS A 115 -10.07 -7.57 -0.27
N GLU A 116 -10.46 -7.18 -1.49
CA GLU A 116 -10.28 -5.82 -2.03
C GLU A 116 -10.96 -4.75 -1.18
N GLU A 117 -12.16 -5.00 -0.65
CA GLU A 117 -12.88 -4.04 0.20
C GLU A 117 -12.17 -3.82 1.54
N LEU A 118 -11.59 -4.87 2.12
CA LEU A 118 -10.81 -4.75 3.36
C LEU A 118 -9.49 -4.00 3.11
N ILE A 119 -8.83 -4.25 1.97
CA ILE A 119 -7.63 -3.51 1.55
C ILE A 119 -7.96 -2.02 1.38
N MET A 120 -9.02 -1.69 0.63
CA MET A 120 -9.44 -0.28 0.43
C MET A 120 -9.75 0.44 1.74
N LYS A 121 -10.38 -0.25 2.71
CA LYS A 121 -10.64 0.31 4.05
C LYS A 121 -9.34 0.63 4.80
N LEU A 122 -8.37 -0.27 4.76
CA LEU A 122 -7.07 -0.06 5.40
C LEU A 122 -6.30 1.09 4.73
N ILE A 123 -6.28 1.14 3.40
CA ILE A 123 -5.65 2.25 2.66
C ILE A 123 -6.29 3.59 3.05
N SER A 124 -7.62 3.67 3.06
CA SER A 124 -8.35 4.89 3.41
C SER A 124 -8.05 5.34 4.85
N PHE A 125 -8.00 4.39 5.79
CA PHE A 125 -7.63 4.66 7.18
C PHE A 125 -6.21 5.24 7.31
N HIS A 126 -5.25 4.70 6.57
CA HIS A 126 -3.87 5.20 6.57
C HIS A 126 -3.75 6.60 5.94
N GLN A 127 -4.55 6.89 4.90
CA GLN A 127 -4.63 8.24 4.34
C GLN A 127 -5.23 9.25 5.33
N GLU A 128 -6.28 8.86 6.06
CA GLU A 128 -6.87 9.68 7.12
C GLU A 128 -5.91 9.89 8.30
N GLN A 129 -5.15 8.86 8.70
CA GLN A 129 -4.09 9.01 9.70
C GLN A 129 -3.02 10.01 9.26
N ARG A 130 -2.54 9.91 8.02
CA ARG A 130 -1.55 10.85 7.47
C ARG A 130 -2.07 12.29 7.47
N LYS A 131 -3.29 12.52 7.01
CA LYS A 131 -3.92 13.85 7.03
C LYS A 131 -4.07 14.40 8.45
N LYS A 132 -4.42 13.56 9.42
CA LYS A 132 -4.50 13.97 10.83
C LYS A 132 -3.14 14.34 11.42
N LEU A 133 -2.08 13.62 11.04
CA LEU A 133 -0.72 13.94 11.47
C LEU A 133 -0.22 15.24 10.84
N GLU A 134 -0.51 15.45 9.55
CA GLU A 134 -0.16 16.68 8.85
C GLU A 134 -0.90 17.91 9.43
N ALA A 135 -2.17 17.75 9.80
CA ALA A 135 -2.96 18.81 10.41
C ALA A 135 -2.56 19.13 11.86
N ASN A 136 -1.84 18.25 12.55
CA ASN A 136 -1.46 18.44 13.95
C ASN A 136 -0.02 17.95 14.22
N PRO A 137 1.00 18.80 13.99
CA PRO A 137 2.40 18.41 14.05
C PRO A 137 2.90 18.05 15.46
N GLU A 138 2.17 18.40 16.53
CA GLU A 138 2.48 17.92 17.89
C GLU A 138 2.27 16.40 18.04
N LEU A 139 1.28 15.82 17.34
CA LEU A 139 1.07 14.37 17.34
C LEU A 139 2.20 13.61 16.62
N ALA A 140 2.83 14.24 15.63
CA ALA A 140 3.98 13.67 14.92
C ALA A 140 5.23 13.59 15.82
N LYS A 141 5.45 14.58 16.69
CA LYS A 141 6.56 14.55 17.67
C LYS A 141 6.37 13.44 18.72
N ILE A 142 5.15 13.26 19.22
CA ILE A 142 4.82 12.18 20.17
C ILE A 142 4.98 10.80 19.51
N ALA A 143 4.68 10.70 18.20
CA ALA A 143 4.87 9.48 17.42
C ALA A 143 6.33 9.04 17.31
N GLU A 144 7.22 9.99 17.01
CA GLU A 144 8.67 9.73 16.92
C GLU A 144 9.25 9.36 18.28
N GLU A 145 8.77 9.99 19.35
CA GLU A 145 9.23 9.71 20.72
C GLU A 145 8.79 8.31 21.23
N GLU A 146 7.56 7.86 20.92
CA GLU A 146 7.13 6.48 21.24
C GLU A 146 7.83 5.41 20.38
N ALA A 147 8.15 5.71 19.11
CA ALA A 147 8.90 4.80 18.26
C ALA A 147 10.34 4.60 18.76
N ASN A 148 10.94 5.63 19.37
CA ASN A 148 12.31 5.58 19.89
C ASN A 148 12.40 4.92 21.29
N LYS A 149 11.30 4.88 22.06
CA LYS A 149 11.26 4.31 23.42
C LYS A 149 11.16 2.78 23.48
N LYS A 150 10.87 2.11 22.37
CA LYS A 150 10.74 0.63 22.30
C LYS A 150 12.01 -0.09 21.83
N GLY A 151 13.13 0.62 21.69
CA GLY A 151 14.39 0.10 21.17
C GLY A 151 15.43 -0.33 22.21
N GLY A 152 15.14 -0.30 23.52
CA GLY A 152 16.11 -0.73 24.53
C GLY A 152 15.45 -1.22 25.81
N ARG A 153 15.67 -2.51 26.13
CA ARG A 153 15.92 -3.09 27.47
C ARG A 153 15.51 -4.58 27.54
N ASP A 154 16.55 -5.43 27.57
CA ASP A 154 16.79 -6.65 28.38
C ASP A 154 15.71 -7.76 28.50
N GLU A 155 16.02 -9.05 28.61
CA GLU A 155 17.25 -9.85 28.68
C GLU A 155 16.84 -11.34 28.61
N GLU A 156 17.74 -12.15 28.07
CA GLU A 156 18.22 -13.47 28.57
C GLU A 156 17.28 -14.51 29.22
N LYS A 157 17.34 -15.72 28.64
CA LYS A 157 17.81 -16.99 29.28
C LYS A 157 18.10 -18.01 28.16
N ASP A 158 19.35 -18.44 27.98
CA ASP A 158 19.93 -19.70 28.51
C ASP A 158 19.10 -20.94 28.14
N GLN A 159 19.59 -22.03 27.54
CA GLN A 159 20.93 -22.65 27.50
C GLN A 159 20.83 -23.88 26.56
N ASP A 160 21.92 -24.24 25.87
CA ASP A 160 22.55 -25.59 25.90
C ASP A 160 23.18 -26.07 24.56
N ASP A 161 24.32 -26.72 24.75
CA ASP A 161 25.45 -27.02 23.88
C ASP A 161 25.22 -27.90 22.63
N SER A 162 25.98 -27.65 21.55
CA SER A 162 26.88 -28.67 20.97
C SER A 162 27.74 -28.13 19.82
N ASP A 163 29.04 -28.07 20.12
CA ASP A 163 30.21 -28.53 19.36
C ASP A 163 30.40 -28.18 17.87
N ASP A 164 31.53 -27.48 17.67
CA ASP A 164 32.65 -27.90 16.82
C ASP A 164 32.48 -27.77 15.29
N ASN A 165 33.04 -26.69 14.72
CA ASN A 165 34.10 -26.82 13.71
C ASN A 165 34.78 -25.45 13.44
N GLU A 166 36.06 -25.36 13.78
CA GLU A 166 36.97 -24.30 13.36
C GLU A 166 37.26 -24.35 11.84
N SER A 167 37.41 -23.18 11.22
CA SER A 167 38.44 -22.86 10.21
C SER A 167 38.10 -21.45 9.70
N ALA A 168 38.70 -20.41 10.27
CA ALA A 168 39.98 -19.83 9.86
C ALA A 168 39.86 -18.99 8.58
N ASP A 169 40.48 -17.81 8.64
CA ASP A 169 40.94 -17.00 7.53
C ASP A 169 39.87 -16.30 6.67
N GLU A 170 39.99 -15.02 6.30
CA GLU A 170 40.97 -13.98 6.58
C GLU A 170 40.44 -12.69 5.88
N GLU A 171 40.96 -11.53 6.29
CA GLU A 171 41.05 -10.29 5.49
C GLU A 171 39.73 -9.54 5.20
N ASP A 172 39.42 -8.48 5.93
CA ASP A 172 39.94 -7.13 5.66
C ASP A 172 39.80 -6.72 4.18
N SER A 173 38.75 -5.97 3.90
CA SER A 173 38.80 -4.93 2.87
C SER A 173 37.65 -3.97 3.14
N GLU A 174 37.96 -2.96 3.94
CA GLU A 174 37.30 -1.66 3.89
C GLU A 174 37.35 -1.13 2.46
N ASP A 175 36.29 -1.35 1.68
CA ASP A 175 36.09 -0.67 0.40
C ASP A 175 34.82 0.19 0.50
N SER A 176 35.03 1.33 1.18
CA SER A 176 34.10 2.44 1.31
C SER A 176 34.07 3.23 0.00
N ASP A 177 33.58 2.63 -1.07
CA ASP A 177 33.26 3.35 -2.30
C ASP A 177 31.84 3.92 -2.20
N GLU A 178 31.81 5.21 -1.86
CA GLU A 178 30.72 6.17 -2.06
C GLU A 178 30.26 6.19 -3.53
N ASP A 179 29.41 5.24 -3.93
CA ASP A 179 28.62 5.40 -5.15
C ASP A 179 27.35 6.21 -4.82
N GLU A 180 27.46 7.55 -4.92
CA GLU A 180 26.39 8.57 -4.92
C GLU A 180 25.36 8.40 -6.07
N ASP A 181 25.17 7.19 -6.59
CA ASP A 181 24.46 6.94 -7.84
C ASP A 181 23.18 6.09 -7.66
N ALA A 182 22.71 5.99 -6.42
CA ALA A 182 21.58 5.16 -6.00
C ALA A 182 20.20 5.82 -6.20
N LYS A 183 20.12 7.05 -6.74
CA LYS A 183 18.85 7.79 -6.83
C LYS A 183 18.53 8.39 -8.20
N GLU A 184 19.12 7.89 -9.29
CA GLU A 184 18.60 8.19 -10.62
C GLU A 184 17.59 7.13 -11.07
N ILE A 185 16.58 6.87 -10.23
CA ILE A 185 15.31 6.35 -10.72
C ILE A 185 14.64 7.59 -11.29
N LEU A 186 14.63 7.70 -12.63
CA LEU A 186 13.90 8.73 -13.36
C LEU A 186 12.55 8.95 -12.67
N ASN A 187 12.10 10.20 -12.58
CA ASN A 187 10.85 10.59 -11.95
C ASN A 187 9.67 10.05 -12.79
N VAL A 188 9.46 8.74 -12.73
CA VAL A 188 8.54 7.94 -13.53
C VAL A 188 7.17 8.01 -12.86
N SER A 189 6.12 8.17 -13.67
CA SER A 189 4.74 8.20 -13.18
C SER A 189 4.45 6.97 -12.30
N PRO A 190 3.68 7.09 -11.20
CA PRO A 190 3.35 5.95 -10.33
C PRO A 190 2.83 4.72 -11.10
N GLU A 191 2.06 4.93 -12.16
CA GLU A 191 1.52 3.85 -12.99
C GLU A 191 2.61 3.11 -13.81
N GLU A 192 3.63 3.84 -14.27
CA GLU A 192 4.76 3.25 -14.99
C GLU A 192 5.72 2.53 -14.05
N ALA A 193 5.89 3.02 -12.82
CA ALA A 193 6.69 2.37 -11.78
C ALA A 193 6.13 0.97 -11.43
N GLU A 194 4.80 0.82 -11.35
CA GLU A 194 4.18 -0.48 -11.14
C GLU A 194 4.41 -1.45 -12.31
N LYS A 195 4.30 -0.95 -13.55
CA LYS A 195 4.55 -1.76 -14.75
C LYS A 195 6.02 -2.17 -14.82
N GLN A 196 6.94 -1.26 -14.49
CA GLN A 196 8.38 -1.52 -14.42
C GLN A 196 8.70 -2.57 -13.36
N PHE A 197 8.10 -2.47 -12.16
CA PHE A 197 8.27 -3.47 -11.11
C PHE A 197 7.81 -4.86 -11.58
N LYS A 198 6.65 -4.96 -12.25
CA LYS A 198 6.16 -6.24 -12.80
C LYS A 198 7.11 -6.82 -13.86
N ARG A 199 7.60 -5.98 -14.78
CA ARG A 199 8.61 -6.39 -15.77
C ARG A 199 9.88 -6.89 -15.10
N GLU A 200 10.36 -6.14 -14.11
CA GLU A 200 11.57 -6.48 -13.37
C GLU A 200 11.43 -7.80 -12.59
N GLN A 201 10.29 -8.04 -11.94
CA GLN A 201 10.03 -9.32 -11.26
C GLN A 201 10.02 -10.50 -12.24
N HIS A 202 9.49 -10.30 -13.45
CA HIS A 202 9.52 -11.34 -14.49
C HIS A 202 10.95 -11.63 -14.95
N VAL A 203 11.73 -10.59 -15.24
CA VAL A 203 13.14 -10.71 -15.63
C VAL A 203 13.97 -11.35 -14.52
N ARG A 204 13.78 -10.97 -13.26
CA ARG A 204 14.48 -11.58 -12.10
C ARG A 204 14.23 -13.08 -11.98
N LYS A 205 12.97 -13.51 -12.15
CA LYS A 205 12.61 -14.92 -12.13
C LYS A 205 13.23 -15.68 -13.30
N ALA A 206 13.19 -15.09 -14.50
CA ALA A 206 13.83 -15.66 -15.67
C ALA A 206 15.35 -15.78 -15.47
N LEU A 207 16.01 -14.72 -15.00
CA LEU A 207 17.44 -14.68 -14.74
C LEU A 207 17.87 -15.76 -13.75
N ARG A 208 17.15 -15.90 -12.63
CA ARG A 208 17.39 -16.98 -11.66
C ARG A 208 17.25 -18.36 -12.32
N HIS A 209 16.18 -18.58 -13.07
CA HIS A 209 15.93 -19.86 -13.72
C HIS A 209 17.04 -20.22 -14.70
N VAL A 210 17.47 -19.27 -15.54
CA VAL A 210 18.48 -19.53 -16.54
C VAL A 210 19.85 -19.72 -15.89
N LEU A 211 20.27 -18.89 -14.92
CA LEU A 211 21.55 -19.06 -14.23
C LEU A 211 21.65 -20.39 -13.46
N LEU A 212 20.55 -20.88 -12.88
CA LEU A 212 20.52 -22.21 -12.26
C LEU A 212 20.66 -23.34 -13.30
N LYS A 213 20.22 -23.11 -14.54
CA LYS A 213 20.27 -24.10 -15.61
C LYS A 213 21.59 -24.08 -16.39
N THR A 214 22.14 -22.91 -16.65
CA THR A 214 23.36 -22.72 -17.47
C THR A 214 24.62 -22.57 -16.64
N GLY A 215 24.50 -22.24 -15.36
CA GLY A 215 25.62 -21.89 -14.49
C GLY A 215 25.99 -20.41 -14.56
N PRO A 216 27.15 -20.04 -13.98
CA PRO A 216 27.68 -18.68 -14.03
C PRO A 216 27.93 -18.21 -15.47
N CYS A 217 27.67 -16.94 -15.75
CA CYS A 217 27.95 -16.33 -17.05
C CYS A 217 28.59 -14.94 -16.91
N SER A 218 29.24 -14.47 -17.98
CA SER A 218 29.78 -13.10 -18.02
C SER A 218 28.64 -12.08 -18.09
N LEU A 219 28.86 -10.88 -17.55
CA LEU A 219 27.90 -9.79 -17.59
C LEU A 219 27.34 -9.54 -19.00
N GLU A 220 28.20 -9.56 -20.03
CA GLU A 220 27.82 -9.33 -21.44
C GLU A 220 26.96 -10.46 -22.05
N GLU A 221 26.96 -11.64 -21.43
CA GLU A 221 26.20 -12.79 -21.89
C GLU A 221 24.77 -12.80 -21.36
N ILE A 222 24.46 -11.99 -20.34
CA ILE A 222 23.12 -11.90 -19.75
C ILE A 222 22.03 -11.72 -20.81
N PRO A 223 22.12 -10.77 -21.76
CA PRO A 223 21.08 -10.59 -22.77
C PRO A 223 20.89 -11.82 -23.65
N LYS A 224 21.99 -12.49 -24.05
CA LYS A 224 21.94 -13.70 -24.87
C LYS A 224 21.30 -14.87 -24.13
N VAL A 225 21.64 -15.02 -22.85
CA VAL A 225 21.15 -16.07 -21.96
C VAL A 225 19.65 -15.85 -21.66
N LEU A 226 19.25 -14.61 -21.42
CA LEU A 226 17.85 -14.22 -21.19
C LEU A 226 16.97 -14.28 -22.43
N GLU A 227 17.52 -14.12 -23.65
CA GLU A 227 16.74 -14.13 -24.91
C GLU A 227 15.89 -15.40 -25.08
N SER A 228 16.32 -16.51 -24.47
CA SER A 228 15.58 -17.78 -24.46
C SER A 228 14.23 -17.71 -23.71
N VAL A 229 14.07 -16.77 -22.76
CA VAL A 229 12.89 -16.63 -21.90
C VAL A 229 12.24 -15.25 -22.06
N VAL A 230 13.04 -14.20 -22.20
CA VAL A 230 12.61 -12.80 -22.33
C VAL A 230 13.25 -12.24 -23.59
N LYS A 231 12.46 -12.18 -24.67
CA LYS A 231 12.92 -11.67 -25.97
C LYS A 231 13.16 -10.17 -25.94
N GLY A 232 14.26 -9.72 -26.54
CA GLY A 232 14.60 -8.30 -26.66
C GLY A 232 14.90 -7.64 -25.32
N PHE A 233 15.49 -8.38 -24.38
CA PHE A 233 15.89 -7.82 -23.10
C PHE A 233 16.98 -6.75 -23.27
N THR A 234 16.73 -5.58 -22.69
CA THR A 234 17.76 -4.55 -22.49
C THR A 234 17.64 -3.97 -21.06
N PRO A 235 18.72 -3.45 -20.45
CA PRO A 235 18.62 -2.82 -19.14
C PRO A 235 17.72 -1.58 -19.14
N GLU A 236 17.60 -0.86 -20.26
CA GLU A 236 16.81 0.38 -20.33
C GLU A 236 15.31 0.14 -20.20
N ILE A 237 14.78 -1.00 -20.67
CA ILE A 237 13.34 -1.34 -20.50
C ILE A 237 12.92 -1.51 -19.04
N LEU A 238 13.91 -1.72 -18.17
CA LEU A 238 13.76 -1.82 -16.72
C LEU A 238 14.21 -0.55 -16.00
N GLY A 239 14.52 0.53 -16.73
CA GLY A 239 14.95 1.82 -16.19
C GLY A 239 16.39 1.85 -15.68
N TYR A 240 17.24 0.91 -16.08
CA TYR A 240 18.66 0.92 -15.75
C TYR A 240 19.47 1.57 -16.88
N THR A 241 20.44 2.39 -16.51
CA THR A 241 21.33 3.09 -17.46
C THR A 241 22.37 2.17 -18.09
N SER A 242 22.70 1.06 -17.43
CA SER A 242 23.68 0.09 -17.92
C SER A 242 23.42 -1.30 -17.38
N LEU A 243 24.00 -2.30 -18.05
CA LEU A 243 23.93 -3.70 -17.64
C LEU A 243 24.61 -3.94 -16.28
N ARG A 244 25.71 -3.21 -16.00
CA ARG A 244 26.41 -3.26 -14.72
C ARG A 244 25.54 -2.73 -13.57
N LYS A 245 24.84 -1.61 -13.78
CA LYS A 245 23.88 -1.05 -12.80
C LYS A 245 22.71 -2.00 -12.56
N PHE A 246 22.20 -2.61 -13.63
CA PHE A 246 21.20 -3.69 -13.52
C PHE A 246 21.71 -4.84 -12.65
N ALA A 247 22.91 -5.38 -12.91
CA ALA A 247 23.46 -6.51 -12.19
C ALA A 247 23.75 -6.21 -10.71
N LYS A 248 24.32 -5.03 -10.41
CA LYS A 248 24.60 -4.56 -9.05
C LYS A 248 23.33 -4.43 -8.20
N ASN A 249 22.21 -4.06 -8.82
CA ASN A 249 20.93 -3.83 -8.14
C ASN A 249 20.05 -5.10 -8.04
N GLN A 250 20.53 -6.26 -8.47
CA GLN A 250 19.77 -7.49 -8.31
C GLN A 250 19.86 -8.04 -6.89
N PRO A 251 18.74 -8.43 -6.26
CA PRO A 251 18.78 -9.10 -4.96
C PRO A 251 19.55 -10.42 -5.01
N LYS A 252 20.36 -10.69 -3.98
CA LYS A 252 21.20 -11.91 -3.85
C LYS A 252 20.43 -13.23 -4.01
N LYS A 253 19.12 -13.23 -3.73
CA LYS A 253 18.21 -14.39 -3.92
C LYS A 253 17.93 -14.75 -5.38
N PHE A 254 18.23 -13.85 -6.32
CA PHE A 254 18.04 -14.08 -7.76
C PHE A 254 19.36 -14.25 -8.49
N MET A 255 20.38 -13.49 -8.11
CA MET A 255 21.70 -13.51 -8.73
C MET A 255 22.74 -12.94 -7.75
N ARG A 256 23.98 -13.41 -7.83
CA ARG A 256 25.14 -12.79 -7.19
C ARG A 256 26.05 -12.22 -8.27
N PHE A 257 26.37 -10.93 -8.17
CA PHE A 257 27.26 -10.26 -9.10
C PHE A 257 28.64 -10.08 -8.46
N ASP A 258 29.67 -10.66 -9.09
CA ASP A 258 31.06 -10.41 -8.74
C ASP A 258 31.57 -9.20 -9.52
N LYS A 259 31.85 -8.11 -8.80
CA LYS A 259 32.32 -6.85 -9.41
C LYS A 259 33.74 -6.95 -9.96
N LYS A 260 34.59 -7.80 -9.36
CA LYS A 260 36.01 -7.93 -9.72
C LYS A 260 36.13 -8.71 -11.02
N GLU A 261 35.40 -9.80 -11.13
CA GLU A 261 35.42 -10.67 -12.32
C GLU A 261 34.38 -10.27 -13.38
N ASN A 262 33.45 -9.36 -13.08
CA ASN A 262 32.26 -9.06 -13.88
C ASN A 262 31.45 -10.32 -14.23
N MET A 263 31.36 -11.25 -13.27
CA MET A 263 30.69 -12.53 -13.41
C MET A 263 29.35 -12.55 -12.66
N CYS A 264 28.37 -13.20 -13.26
CA CYS A 264 27.04 -13.36 -12.71
C CYS A 264 26.83 -14.82 -12.30
N HIS A 265 26.71 -15.04 -11.00
CA HIS A 265 26.57 -16.37 -10.42
C HIS A 265 25.12 -16.66 -10.01
N PRO A 266 24.70 -17.95 -10.03
CA PRO A 266 23.43 -18.35 -9.47
C PRO A 266 23.34 -18.01 -7.97
N PRO A 267 22.11 -17.84 -7.43
CA PRO A 267 21.92 -17.65 -6.00
C PRO A 267 22.43 -18.87 -5.22
N LYS A 268 22.91 -18.66 -3.97
CA LYS A 268 23.18 -19.79 -3.06
C LYS A 268 21.84 -20.41 -2.66
N GLU A 269 21.75 -21.75 -2.68
CA GLU A 269 20.62 -22.49 -2.11
C GLU A 269 20.57 -22.35 -0.60
#